data_AF-A0A9D4BGP0-F1
#
_entry.id   AF-A0A9D4BGP0-F1
#
_cell.length_a   1.000
_cell.length_b   1.000
_cell.length_c   1.000
_cell.angle_alpha   90.00
_cell.angle_beta   90.00
_cell.angle_gamma   90.00
#
_symmetry.space_group_name_H-M   'P 1'
#
loop_
_entity.id
_entity.type
_entity.pdbx_description
1 polymer ?
#
loop_
_entity_poly.entity_id
_entity_poly.type
_entity_poly.pdbx_seq_one_letter_code
_entity_poly.pdbx_strand_id
1 'polypeptide(L)'
;MTRRGQLEVVLGGWVMPDEAVTDYQPVIDQLIEGHHWVEENLGIKPIDAWINDPFAYSSTMPYLWKKSGIKNMVNLRNLQAIRRVCASARWISCGGHIGIPMTSTIF
;
A
#
# COMPACT_ATOMS: atom_id res chain seq x y z
N MET A 1 5.53 -16.30 -16.20
CA MET A 1 5.64 -14.83 -16.40
C MET A 1 6.07 -14.15 -15.10
N THR A 2 5.39 -14.45 -13.98
CA THR A 2 5.73 -13.94 -12.64
C THR A 2 7.15 -14.29 -12.19
N ARG A 3 7.60 -15.54 -12.35
CA ARG A 3 9.00 -15.95 -12.04
C ARG A 3 10.07 -15.29 -12.93
N ARG A 4 9.68 -14.73 -14.08
CA ARG A 4 10.59 -14.02 -14.99
C ARG A 4 10.65 -12.52 -14.67
N GLY A 5 10.00 -12.06 -13.60
CA GLY A 5 9.93 -10.65 -13.22
C GLY A 5 9.12 -9.77 -14.17
N GLN A 6 8.33 -10.36 -15.07
CA GLN A 6 7.51 -9.59 -16.03
C GLN A 6 6.19 -9.12 -15.43
N LEU A 7 5.73 -9.78 -14.37
CA LEU A 7 4.50 -9.46 -13.67
C LEU A 7 4.81 -9.48 -12.18
N GLU A 8 4.52 -8.37 -11.51
CA GLU A 8 4.67 -8.20 -10.07
C GLU A 8 3.28 -8.04 -9.45
N VAL A 9 3.04 -8.79 -8.37
CA VAL A 9 1.82 -8.67 -7.59
C VAL A 9 2.05 -7.66 -6.50
N VAL A 10 1.24 -6.61 -6.50
CA VAL A 10 1.36 -5.48 -5.58
C VAL A 10 0.20 -5.51 -4.60
N LEU A 11 0.48 -5.23 -3.31
CA LEU A 11 -0.40 -5.38 -2.15
C LEU A 11 -0.83 -6.84 -1.88
N GLY A 12 -1.43 -7.51 -2.87
CA GLY A 12 -1.89 -8.89 -2.81
C GLY A 12 -3.11 -9.12 -1.92
N GLY A 13 -3.91 -8.08 -1.65
CA GLY A 13 -5.24 -8.24 -1.06
C GLY A 13 -6.26 -8.71 -2.10
N TRP A 14 -7.39 -9.25 -1.63
CA TRP A 14 -8.49 -9.64 -2.51
C TRP A 14 -9.07 -8.44 -3.27
N VAL A 15 -9.14 -7.29 -2.59
CA VAL A 15 -9.60 -6.01 -3.14
C VAL A 15 -8.70 -4.89 -2.61
N MET A 16 -8.73 -3.73 -3.26
CA MET A 16 -8.23 -2.50 -2.65
C MET A 16 -9.30 -1.94 -1.69
N PRO A 17 -9.10 -1.98 -0.36
CA PRO A 17 -10.11 -1.50 0.58
C PRO A 17 -10.28 0.02 0.52
N ASP A 18 -11.50 0.50 0.75
CA ASP A 18 -11.76 1.93 0.96
C ASP A 18 -11.40 2.32 2.39
N GLU A 19 -10.54 3.32 2.57
CA GLU A 19 -10.00 3.69 3.88
C GLU A 19 -10.92 4.59 4.71
N ALA A 20 -11.95 5.19 4.10
CA ALA A 20 -12.82 6.14 4.77
C ALA A 20 -13.97 5.47 5.54
N VAL A 21 -14.50 4.36 5.02
CA VAL A 21 -15.74 3.74 5.52
C VAL A 21 -15.50 2.38 6.16
N THR A 22 -14.41 1.67 5.82
CA THR A 22 -14.21 0.30 6.27
C THR A 22 -13.66 0.21 7.69
N ASP A 23 -14.21 -0.72 8.47
CA ASP A 23 -13.61 -1.14 9.72
C ASP A 23 -12.33 -1.96 9.47
N TYR A 24 -11.42 -2.01 10.44
CA TYR A 24 -10.14 -2.69 10.29
C TYR A 24 -10.28 -4.21 10.18
N GLN A 25 -11.32 -4.83 10.74
CA GLN A 25 -11.52 -6.27 10.69
C GLN A 25 -11.67 -6.81 9.25
N PRO A 26 -12.65 -6.33 8.44
CA PRO A 26 -12.80 -6.81 7.06
C PRO A 26 -11.59 -6.49 6.18
N VAL A 27 -10.85 -5.42 6.49
CA VAL A 27 -9.59 -5.09 5.78
C VAL A 27 -8.50 -6.12 6.03
N ILE A 28 -8.43 -6.66 7.25
CA ILE A 28 -7.46 -7.71 7.59
C ILE A 28 -7.89 -9.04 6.96
N ASP A 29 -9.18 -9.39 7.03
CA ASP A 29 -9.68 -10.66 6.51
C ASP A 29 -9.46 -10.78 4.99
N GLN A 30 -9.80 -9.73 4.23
CA GLN A 30 -9.58 -9.72 2.77
C GLN A 30 -8.09 -9.76 2.40
N LEU A 31 -7.22 -9.22 3.28
CA LEU A 31 -5.78 -9.22 3.05
C LEU A 31 -5.22 -10.63 3.25
N ILE A 32 -5.65 -11.33 4.31
CA ILE A 32 -5.23 -12.70 4.60
C ILE A 32 -5.66 -13.63 3.48
N GLU A 33 -6.92 -13.53 3.02
CA GLU A 33 -7.44 -14.36 1.93
C GLU A 33 -6.67 -14.12 0.62
N GLY A 34 -6.43 -12.86 0.27
CA GLY A 34 -5.63 -12.52 -0.91
C GLY A 34 -4.20 -13.03 -0.83
N HIS A 35 -3.52 -12.83 0.31
CA HIS A 35 -2.14 -13.29 0.50
C HIS A 35 -2.03 -14.81 0.44
N HIS A 36 -2.97 -15.52 1.05
CA HIS A 36 -3.02 -16.98 0.99
C HIS A 36 -3.16 -17.47 -0.45
N TRP A 37 -4.09 -16.88 -1.21
CA TRP A 37 -4.29 -17.25 -2.61
C TRP A 37 -3.04 -16.99 -3.46
N VAL A 38 -2.37 -15.85 -3.26
CA VAL A 38 -1.14 -15.50 -4.00
C VAL A 38 0.00 -16.45 -3.63
N GLU A 39 0.13 -16.84 -2.37
CA GLU A 39 1.16 -17.79 -1.93
C GLU A 39 0.93 -19.19 -2.51
N GLU A 40 -0.30 -19.70 -2.48
CA GLU A 40 -0.62 -21.03 -2.99
C GLU A 40 -0.50 -21.14 -4.52
N ASN A 41 -0.95 -20.10 -5.26
CA ASN A 41 -1.02 -20.16 -6.72
C ASN A 41 0.27 -19.65 -7.39
N LEU A 42 0.90 -18.62 -6.83
CA LEU A 42 2.05 -17.95 -7.45
C LEU A 42 3.35 -18.19 -6.68
N GLY A 43 3.30 -18.58 -5.40
CA GLY A 43 4.48 -18.83 -4.57
C GLY A 43 5.29 -17.57 -4.29
N ILE A 44 4.64 -16.40 -4.23
CA ILE A 44 5.26 -15.09 -4.09
C ILE A 44 4.66 -14.36 -2.91
N LYS A 45 5.48 -13.58 -2.20
CA LYS A 45 5.03 -12.68 -1.14
C LYS A 45 5.17 -11.22 -1.61
N PRO A 46 4.06 -10.45 -1.71
CA PRO A 46 4.11 -9.04 -2.10
C PRO A 46 4.93 -8.20 -1.10
N ILE A 47 5.79 -7.32 -1.62
CA ILE A 47 6.61 -6.41 -0.81
C ILE A 47 6.22 -4.94 -0.95
N ASP A 48 5.61 -4.60 -2.08
CA ASP A 48 5.20 -3.25 -2.42
C ASP A 48 3.68 -3.15 -2.42
N ALA A 49 3.15 -1.98 -2.04
CA ALA A 49 1.74 -1.65 -2.09
C ALA A 49 1.49 -0.48 -3.04
N TRP A 50 0.47 -0.63 -3.89
CA TRP A 50 0.03 0.38 -4.82
C TRP A 50 -1.43 0.65 -4.58
N ILE A 51 -1.73 1.89 -4.20
CA ILE A 51 -3.06 2.26 -3.74
C ILE A 51 -3.43 3.56 -4.46
N ASN A 52 -4.27 3.44 -5.48
CA ASN A 52 -4.58 4.53 -6.40
C ASN A 52 -5.96 5.16 -6.15
N ASP A 53 -6.89 4.43 -5.55
CA ASP A 53 -8.31 4.80 -5.54
C ASP A 53 -9.01 5.01 -4.18
N PRO A 54 -8.36 5.06 -3.01
CA PRO A 54 -9.04 5.51 -1.81
C PRO A 54 -9.12 7.05 -1.75
N PHE A 55 -10.27 7.53 -1.31
CA PHE A 55 -10.53 8.94 -1.13
C PHE A 55 -10.05 9.39 0.27
N ALA A 56 -8.76 9.75 0.33
CA ALA A 56 -8.02 10.13 1.54
C ALA A 56 -7.60 8.95 2.42
N TYR A 57 -6.52 9.16 3.16
CA TYR A 57 -5.78 8.10 3.84
C TYR A 57 -5.86 8.21 5.36
N SER A 58 -6.01 7.07 6.01
CA SER A 58 -5.92 6.96 7.47
C SER A 58 -4.51 6.58 7.91
N SER A 59 -4.08 7.00 9.10
CA SER A 59 -2.80 6.57 9.70
C SER A 59 -2.77 5.08 10.03
N THR A 60 -3.93 4.44 10.11
CA THR A 60 -4.08 3.01 10.41
C THR A 60 -3.58 2.12 9.27
N MET A 61 -3.80 2.48 8.00
CA MET A 61 -3.44 1.63 6.87
C MET A 61 -1.93 1.41 6.73
N PRO A 62 -1.07 2.44 6.75
CA PRO A 62 0.38 2.25 6.76
C PRO A 62 0.87 1.35 7.90
N TYR A 63 0.20 1.37 9.06
CA TYR A 63 0.52 0.50 10.18
C TYR A 63 0.16 -0.96 9.91
N LEU A 64 -1.01 -1.24 9.33
CA LEU A 64 -1.43 -2.58 8.96
C LEU A 64 -0.53 -3.16 7.85
N TRP A 65 -0.23 -2.38 6.81
CA TRP A 65 0.66 -2.81 5.72
C TRP A 65 2.07 -3.11 6.21
N LYS A 66 2.61 -2.29 7.12
CA LYS A 66 3.91 -2.56 7.73
C LYS A 66 3.90 -3.88 8.50
N LYS A 67 2.81 -4.21 9.20
CA LYS A 67 2.66 -5.48 9.92
C LYS A 67 2.47 -6.68 8.99
N SER A 68 1.86 -6.51 7.83
CA SER A 68 1.72 -7.58 6.83
C SER A 68 3.03 -7.85 6.06
N GLY A 69 4.08 -7.05 6.28
CA GLY A 69 5.41 -7.24 5.68
C GLY A 69 5.65 -6.41 4.42
N ILE A 70 4.77 -5.46 4.12
CA ILE A 70 4.92 -4.51 3.01
C ILE A 70 5.90 -3.41 3.44
N LYS A 71 6.86 -3.11 2.57
CA LYS A 71 7.95 -2.16 2.85
C LYS A 71 7.67 -0.79 2.23
N ASN A 72 7.19 -0.77 1.00
CA ASN A 72 6.92 0.47 0.28
C ASN A 72 5.44 0.55 -0.05
N MET A 73 4.91 1.77 0.00
CA MET A 73 3.51 2.04 -0.34
C MET A 73 3.46 3.32 -1.17
N VAL A 74 2.74 3.30 -2.28
CA VAL A 74 2.49 4.49 -3.08
C VAL A 74 1.02 4.83 -3.05
N ASN A 75 0.72 6.08 -2.69
CA ASN A 75 -0.62 6.65 -2.77
C ASN A 75 -0.67 7.81 -3.78
N LEU A 76 -1.68 7.79 -4.65
CA LEU A 76 -1.89 8.80 -5.68
C LEU A 76 -2.89 9.91 -5.29
N ARG A 77 -3.88 9.63 -4.43
CA ARG A 77 -4.97 10.56 -4.10
C ARG A 77 -4.77 11.15 -2.70
N ASN A 78 -4.45 12.44 -2.68
CA ASN A 78 -4.29 13.25 -1.47
C ASN A 78 -4.92 14.64 -1.67
N LEU A 79 -5.28 15.29 -0.56
CA LEU A 79 -5.76 16.67 -0.57
C LEU A 79 -4.74 17.58 -1.27
N GLN A 80 -5.22 18.44 -2.18
CA GLN A 80 -4.35 19.30 -2.99
C GLN A 80 -3.46 20.22 -2.13
N ALA A 81 -3.98 20.73 -1.02
CA ALA A 81 -3.20 21.54 -0.07
C ALA A 81 -2.00 20.77 0.48
N ILE A 82 -2.21 19.52 0.90
CA ILE A 82 -1.18 18.60 1.40
C ILE A 82 -0.16 18.31 0.29
N ARG A 83 -0.62 18.07 -0.95
CA ARG A 83 0.27 17.86 -2.10
C ARG A 83 1.17 19.08 -2.37
N ARG A 84 0.65 20.31 -2.25
CA ARG A 84 1.45 21.54 -2.41
C ARG A 84 2.50 21.68 -1.32
N VAL A 85 2.15 21.40 -0.06
CA VAL A 85 3.08 21.43 1.08
C VAL A 85 4.20 20.42 0.87
N CYS A 86 3.88 19.16 0.56
CA CYS A 86 4.93 18.17 0.33
C CYS A 86 5.77 18.43 -0.92
N ALA A 87 5.18 18.98 -1.99
CA ALA A 87 5.95 19.41 -3.16
C ALA A 87 6.94 20.53 -2.79
N SER A 88 6.51 21.54 -2.01
CA SER A 88 7.38 22.64 -1.58
C SER A 88 8.53 22.18 -0.69
N ALA A 89 8.27 21.21 0.17
CA ALA A 89 9.27 20.66 1.08
C ALA A 89 10.02 19.44 0.49
N ARG A 90 9.82 19.15 -0.80
CA ARG A 90 10.46 18.07 -1.58
C ARG A 90 10.30 16.68 -0.93
N TRP A 91 9.17 16.43 -0.29
CA TRP A 91 8.80 15.10 0.23
C TRP A 91 8.15 14.27 -0.88
N ILE A 92 8.64 13.04 -1.05
CA ILE A 92 8.13 12.09 -2.06
C ILE A 92 6.75 11.55 -1.65
N SER A 93 6.42 11.51 -0.36
CA SER A 93 5.08 11.21 0.14
C SER A 93 4.69 12.14 1.30
N CYS A 94 3.40 12.45 1.38
CA CYS A 94 2.80 13.31 2.40
C CYS A 94 1.96 12.45 3.34
N GLY A 95 2.61 11.56 4.09
CA GLY A 95 1.99 10.67 5.07
C GLY A 95 2.80 10.70 6.37
N GLY A 96 2.12 10.76 7.50
CA GLY A 96 2.65 11.18 8.81
C GLY A 96 3.93 10.49 9.30
N HIS A 97 4.63 11.23 10.17
CA HIS A 97 5.79 10.83 10.98
C HIS A 97 5.64 9.44 11.62
N ILE A 98 6.05 8.39 10.91
CA ILE A 98 6.48 7.11 11.47
C ILE A 98 7.65 6.66 10.59
N GLY A 99 8.85 6.55 11.17
CA GLY A 99 10.13 6.34 10.49
C GLY A 99 10.23 5.05 9.67
N ILE A 100 9.53 4.99 8.54
CA ILE A 100 9.81 4.09 7.44
C ILE A 100 10.56 4.96 6.42
N PRO A 101 11.84 4.70 6.12
CA PRO A 101 12.43 5.22 4.91
C PRO A 101 11.68 4.54 3.76
N MET A 102 10.69 5.24 3.21
CA MET A 102 9.96 4.80 2.02
C MET A 102 10.92 5.01 0.85
N THR A 103 11.78 4.03 0.62
CA THR A 103 12.80 4.07 -0.43
C THR A 103 12.10 4.17 -1.76
N SER A 104 12.44 5.22 -2.50
CA SER A 104 12.11 5.35 -3.91
C SER A 104 12.70 4.16 -4.66
N THR A 105 11.84 3.24 -5.07
CA THR A 105 12.03 2.54 -6.34
C THR A 105 10.76 2.75 -7.12
N ILE A 106 10.60 3.98 -7.58
CA ILE A 106 9.93 4.21 -8.86
C ILE A 106 10.90 3.60 -9.86
N PHE A 107 10.43 2.60 -10.63
CA PHE A 107 11.18 2.03 -11.74
C PHE A 107 11.79 3.11 -12.64
#